data_AF-A0A522R676-F1
#
_entry.id   AF-A0A522R676-F1
#
_cell.length_a   1.000
_cell.length_b   1.000
_cell.length_c   1.000
_cell.angle_alpha   90.00
_cell.angle_beta   90.00
_cell.angle_gamma   90.00
#
_symmetry.space_group_name_H-M   'P 1'
#
loop_
_entity.id
_entity.type
_entity.pdbx_description
1 polymer ?
#
loop_
_entity_poly.entity_id
_entity_poly.type
_entity_poly.pdbx_seq_one_letter_code
_entity_poly.pdbx_strand_id
1 'polypeptide(L)' 'MVMAGIICVIYLLNPDAGVLELIPDNIPIIGNLDEVAATILLLKVIKYFGWNPFGLWGKKK' A
#
# COMPACT_ATOMS: atom_id res chain seq x y z
N MET A 1 -14.24 0.74 5.40
CA MET A 1 -13.09 -0.02 4.84
C MET A 1 -12.98 0.04 3.32
N VAL A 2 -14.08 0.04 2.55
CA VAL A 2 -14.03 0.18 1.08
C VAL A 2 -13.33 1.47 0.63
N MET A 3 -13.75 2.63 1.13
CA MET A 3 -13.12 3.92 0.79
C MET A 3 -11.62 3.96 1.14
N ALA A 4 -11.25 3.42 2.31
CA ALA A 4 -9.85 3.33 2.72
C ALA A 4 -9.03 2.47 1.74
N GLY A 5 -9.58 1.34 1.27
CA GLY A 5 -8.94 0.52 0.25
C GLY A 5 -8.72 1.26 -1.07
N ILE A 6 -9.74 1.98 -1.56
CA ILE A 6 -9.64 2.76 -2.80
C ILE A 6 -8.57 3.85 -2.67
N ILE A 7 -8.55 4.57 -1.55
CA ILE A 7 -7.56 5.62 -1.28
C ILE A 7 -6.15 5.03 -1.24
N CYS A 8 -5.94 3.90 -0.54
CA CYS A 8 -4.64 3.24 -0.51
C CYS A 8 -4.17 2.79 -1.90
N VAL A 9 -5.07 2.26 -2.74
CA VAL A 9 -4.72 1.84 -4.10
C VAL A 9 -4.31 3.04 -4.96
N ILE A 10 -5.07 4.14 -4.91
CA ILE A 10 -4.74 5.37 -5.66
C ILE A 10 -3.40 5.95 -5.18
N TYR A 11 -3.17 5.95 -3.87
CA TYR A 11 -1.94 6.45 -3.26
C TYR A 11 -0.70 5.64 -3.70
N LEU A 12 -0.79 4.31 -3.64
CA LEU A 12 0.29 3.40 -4.03
C LEU A 12 0.53 3.35 -5.54
N LEU A 13 -0.43 3.78 -6.36
CA LEU A 13 -0.21 3.94 -7.79
C LEU A 13 0.70 5.13 -8.11
N ASN A 14 0.91 6.04 -7.15
CA ASN A 14 1.84 7.17 -7.22
C ASN A 14 1.78 7.87 -8.60
N PRO A 15 0.61 8.40 -9.00
CA PRO A 15 0.38 8.92 -10.36
C PRO A 15 1.20 10.18 -10.67
N ASP A 16 1.65 10.88 -9.63
CA ASP A 16 2.52 12.04 -9.68
C ASP A 16 4.01 11.66 -9.83
N ALA A 17 4.37 10.38 -9.67
CA ALA A 17 5.71 9.83 -9.84
C ALA A 17 6.82 10.59 -9.06
N GLY A 18 6.47 11.18 -7.92
CA GLY A 18 7.39 11.99 -7.12
C GLY A 18 7.75 13.35 -7.74
N VAL A 19 7.00 13.83 -8.73
CA VAL A 19 7.22 15.14 -9.40
C VAL A 19 6.62 16.31 -8.61
N LEU A 20 5.68 16.05 -7.69
CA LEU A 20 4.92 17.06 -6.94
C LEU A 20 5.11 17.00 -5.42
N GLU A 21 6.29 16.60 -4.94
CA GLU A 21 6.52 16.53 -3.49
C GLU A 21 7.06 17.84 -2.90
N LEU A 22 6.34 18.35 -1.90
CA LEU A 22 6.67 19.55 -1.14
C LEU A 22 7.84 19.33 -0.15
N ILE A 23 8.14 18.06 0.15
CA ILE A 23 9.17 17.63 1.09
C ILE A 23 9.98 16.50 0.43
N PRO A 24 11.32 16.52 0.49
CA PRO A 24 12.14 15.46 -0.07
C PRO A 24 12.16 14.25 0.88
N ASP A 25 11.04 13.51 0.99
CA ASP A 25 11.00 12.18 1.66
C ASP A 25 11.31 11.05 0.65
N ASN A 26 11.22 11.34 -0.66
CA ASN A 26 11.53 10.36 -1.71
C ASN A 26 12.98 10.47 -2.15
N ILE A 27 13.76 9.44 -1.83
CA ILE A 27 15.04 9.23 -2.49
C ILE A 27 14.71 8.57 -3.83
N PRO A 28 15.16 9.09 -4.99
CA PRO A 28 14.92 8.42 -6.25
C PRO A 28 15.35 6.95 -6.17
N ILE A 29 14.48 6.03 -6.60
CA ILE A 29 14.61 4.56 -6.52
C ILE A 29 14.12 3.95 -5.18
N ILE A 30 14.02 4.71 -4.09
CA ILE A 30 13.56 4.25 -2.77
C ILE A 30 12.23 4.95 -2.45
N GLY A 31 11.14 4.18 -2.36
CA GLY A 31 9.80 4.70 -2.08
C GLY A 31 9.66 5.43 -0.73
N ASN A 32 8.53 6.10 -0.55
CA ASN A 32 8.23 6.96 0.59
C ASN A 32 7.79 6.15 1.83
N LEU A 33 8.01 6.71 3.03
CA LEU A 33 7.50 6.13 4.28
C LEU A 33 5.96 6.08 4.32
N ASP A 34 5.28 7.04 3.70
CA ASP A 34 3.82 7.04 3.63
C ASP A 34 3.24 5.93 2.73
N GLU A 35 3.94 5.53 1.68
CA GLU A 35 3.63 4.37 0.84
C GLU A 35 3.72 3.07 1.66
N VAL A 36 4.64 2.98 2.62
CA VAL A 36 4.70 1.86 3.57
C VAL A 36 3.44 1.83 4.45
N ALA A 37 3.03 2.98 4.97
CA ALA A 37 1.82 3.09 5.78
C ALA A 37 0.55 2.75 4.97
N ALA A 38 0.45 3.25 3.73
CA ALA A 38 -0.62 2.94 2.80
C ALA A 38 -0.67 1.43 2.46
N THR A 39 0.49 0.80 2.28
CA THR A 39 0.61 -0.65 2.05
C THR A 39 0.11 -1.46 3.25
N ILE A 40 0.55 -1.12 4.47
CA ILE A 40 0.11 -1.80 5.70
C ILE A 40 -1.41 -1.64 5.88
N LEU A 41 -1.95 -0.45 5.61
CA LEU A 41 -3.38 -0.20 5.70
C LEU A 41 -4.16 -1.00 4.64
N LEU A 42 -3.66 -1.07 3.41
CA LEU A 42 -4.27 -1.86 2.34
C LEU A 42 -4.31 -3.35 2.70
N LEU A 43 -3.22 -3.91 3.24
CA LEU A 43 -3.19 -5.30 3.71
C LEU A 43 -4.23 -5.56 4.80
N LYS A 44 -4.46 -4.61 5.72
CA LYS A 44 -5.52 -4.70 6.73
C LYS A 44 -6.91 -4.63 6.11
N VAL A 45 -7.13 -3.79 5.10
CA VAL A 45 -8.40 -3.71 4.37
C VAL A 45 -8.69 -5.02 3.64
N ILE A 46 -7.70 -5.58 2.92
CA ILE A 46 -7.83 -6.86 2.22
C ILE A 46 -8.16 -7.99 3.22
N LYS A 47 -7.45 -8.03 4.35
CA LYS A 47 -7.73 -8.99 5.44
C LYS A 47 -9.13 -8.84 6.02
N TYR A 48 -9.64 -7.61 6.15
CA TYR A 48 -10.99 -7.36 6.64
C TYR A 48 -12.07 -7.95 5.72
N PHE A 49 -11.85 -7.94 4.41
CA PHE A 49 -12.73 -8.61 3.45
C PHE A 49 -12.57 -10.14 3.41
N GLY A 50 -11.79 -10.72 4.32
CA GLY A 50 -11.60 -12.16 4.45
C GLY A 50 -10.53 -12.73 3.53
N TRP A 51 -9.80 -11.90 2.79
CA TRP A 51 -8.72 -12.38 1.93
C TRP A 51 -7.39 -12.34 2.68
N ASN A 52 -6.68 -13.47 2.74
CA ASN A 52 -5.34 -13.53 3.29
C ASN A 52 -4.30 -13.47 2.15
N PRO A 53 -3.66 -12.32 1.88
CA PRO A 53 -2.70 -12.18 0.78
C PRO A 53 -1.47 -13.10 0.96
N PHE A 54 -1.17 -13.53 2.18
CA PHE A 54 -0.08 -14.46 2.49
C PHE A 54 -0.53 -15.92 2.59
N GLY A 55 -1.81 -16.20 2.38
CA GLY A 55 -2.38 -17.55 2.48
C GLY A 55 -1.94 -18.51 1.38
N LEU A 56 -1.26 -18.01 0.33
CA LEU A 56 -0.72 -18.82 -0.77
C LEU A 56 0.58 -19.55 -0.38
N TRP A 57 1.27 -19.13 0.67
CA TRP A 57 2.44 -19.83 1.17
C TRP A 57 2.03 -20.90 2.19
N GLY A 58 1.59 -22.05 1.66
CA GLY A 58 1.69 -23.37 2.31
C GLY A 58 0.99 -23.56 3.65
N LYS A 59 -0.30 -23.94 3.62
CA LYS A 59 -0.75 -24.97 4.56
C LYS A 59 -0.53 -26.35 3.94
N LYS A 60 0.63 -26.96 4.21
CA LYS A 60 0.66 -28.43 4.32
C LYS A 60 0.35 -28.76 5.78
N LYS A 61 -0.69 -29.58 5.96
CA LYS A 61 -0.99 -30.25 7.24
C LYS A 61 0.24 -30.98 7.75
#